data_AF-A0A515D6S8-F1
#
_entry.id   AF-A0A515D6S8-F1
#
_cell.length_a   1.000
_cell.length_b   1.000
_cell.length_c   1.000
_cell.angle_alpha   90.00
_cell.angle_beta   90.00
_cell.angle_gamma   90.00
#
_symmetry.space_group_name_H-M   'P 1'
#
loop_
_entity.id
_entity.type
_entity.pdbx_description
1 polymer ?
#
loop_
_entity_poly.entity_id
_entity_poly.type
_entity_poly.pdbx_seq_one_letter_code
_entity_poly.pdbx_strand_id
1 'polypeptide(L)'
;MEPSDALAALNRLFVQALRCMGDAGEIDAACRLAAQGWSLLRHDQPKEAERLNGVMHNLTHPRRNSRKESPHGDSPVLSTPTKKETHS
;
A
#
# COMPACT_ATOMS: atom_id res chain seq x y z
N MET A 1 -2.72 -31.34 2.48
CA MET A 1 -2.97 -29.96 2.03
C MET A 1 -3.62 -30.11 0.68
N GLU A 2 -4.91 -29.79 0.56
CA GLU A 2 -5.61 -29.96 -0.71
C GLU A 2 -5.04 -28.97 -1.75
N PRO A 3 -5.00 -29.29 -3.05
CA PRO A 3 -4.49 -28.39 -4.08
C PRO A 3 -5.13 -26.99 -4.04
N SER A 4 -6.42 -26.93 -3.66
CA SER A 4 -7.16 -25.68 -3.47
C SER A 4 -6.66 -24.84 -2.29
N ASP A 5 -6.14 -25.45 -1.23
CA ASP A 5 -5.58 -24.75 -0.07
C ASP A 5 -4.25 -24.09 -0.41
N ALA A 6 -3.40 -24.80 -1.17
CA ALA A 6 -2.13 -24.27 -1.65
C ALA A 6 -2.35 -23.09 -2.61
N LEU A 7 -3.34 -23.19 -3.50
CA LEU A 7 -3.71 -22.10 -4.38
C LEU A 7 -4.22 -20.87 -3.59
N ALA A 8 -5.08 -21.08 -2.60
CA ALA A 8 -5.59 -19.99 -1.75
C ALA A 8 -4.46 -19.32 -0.96
N ALA A 9 -3.49 -20.09 -0.45
CA ALA A 9 -2.32 -19.56 0.23
C ALA A 9 -1.42 -18.75 -0.71
N LEU A 10 -1.15 -19.28 -1.91
CA LEU A 10 -0.39 -18.58 -2.94
C LEU A 10 -1.08 -17.28 -3.37
N ASN A 11 -2.39 -17.31 -3.59
CA ASN A 11 -3.16 -16.13 -3.98
C ASN A 11 -3.10 -15.04 -2.90
N ARG A 12 -3.09 -15.40 -1.61
CA ARG A 12 -2.89 -14.42 -0.52
C ARG A 12 -1.50 -13.77 -0.56
N LEU A 13 -0.45 -14.55 -0.82
CA LEU A 13 0.91 -14.00 -0.99
C LEU A 13 0.99 -13.07 -2.20
N PHE A 14 0.35 -13.46 -3.30
CA PHE A 14 0.27 -12.63 -4.49
C PHE A 14 -0.46 -11.31 -4.23
N VAL A 15 -1.62 -11.35 -3.56
CA VAL A 15 -2.36 -10.16 -3.11
C VAL A 15 -1.48 -9.24 -2.25
N GLN A 16 -0.69 -9.80 -1.33
CA GLN A 16 0.22 -9.02 -0.50
C GLN A 16 1.31 -8.33 -1.32
N ALA A 17 1.92 -9.03 -2.28
CA ALA A 17 2.91 -8.45 -3.19
C ALA A 17 2.33 -7.30 -4.02
N LEU A 18 1.12 -7.47 -4.56
CA LEU A 18 0.41 -6.42 -5.32
C LEU A 18 0.15 -5.16 -4.49
N ARG A 19 -0.16 -5.31 -3.19
CA ARG A 19 -0.32 -4.18 -2.27
C ARG A 19 1.00 -3.47 -2.02
N CYS A 20 2.08 -4.22 -1.77
CA CYS A 20 3.41 -3.63 -1.60
C CYS A 20 3.85 -2.85 -2.85
N MET A 21 3.52 -3.34 -4.06
CA MET A 21 3.74 -2.60 -5.29
C MET A 21 2.93 -1.30 -5.35
N GLY A 22 1.64 -1.35 -4.98
CA GLY A 22 0.81 -0.16 -4.87
C GLY A 22 1.36 0.88 -3.89
N ASP A 23 1.81 0.44 -2.72
CA ASP A 23 2.45 1.29 -1.71
C ASP A 23 3.78 1.90 -2.19
N ALA A 24 4.50 1.20 -3.08
CA ALA A 24 5.72 1.69 -3.72
C ALA A 24 5.47 2.66 -4.91
N GLY A 25 4.20 2.94 -5.25
CA GLY A 25 3.82 3.80 -6.38
C GLY A 25 3.66 3.07 -7.72
N GLU A 26 3.89 1.76 -7.77
CA GLU A 26 3.80 0.92 -8.97
C GLU A 26 2.36 0.43 -9.24
N ILE A 27 1.38 1.34 -9.13
CA ILE A 27 -0.06 1.02 -9.18
C ILE A 27 -0.47 0.41 -10.53
N ASP A 28 0.00 0.96 -11.65
CA ASP A 28 -0.32 0.44 -12.98
C ASP A 28 0.21 -0.98 -13.21
N ALA A 29 1.46 -1.23 -12.78
CA ALA A 29 2.06 -2.56 -12.85
C ALA A 29 1.31 -3.56 -11.96
N ALA A 30 0.93 -3.14 -10.75
CA ALA A 30 0.15 -3.96 -9.83
C ALA A 30 -1.24 -4.29 -10.42
N CYS A 31 -1.94 -3.31 -10.99
CA CYS A 31 -3.23 -3.53 -11.62
C CYS A 31 -3.14 -4.48 -12.82
N ARG A 32 -2.11 -4.35 -13.67
CA ARG A 32 -1.89 -5.26 -14.80
C ARG A 32 -1.61 -6.69 -14.36
N LEU A 33 -0.82 -6.90 -13.30
CA LEU A 33 -0.55 -8.23 -12.75
C LEU A 33 -1.80 -8.83 -12.10
N ALA A 34 -2.55 -8.04 -11.35
CA ALA A 34 -3.82 -8.46 -10.75
C ALA A 34 -4.84 -8.88 -11.82
N ALA A 35 -4.97 -8.12 -12.91
CA ALA A 35 -5.87 -8.43 -14.02
C ALA A 35 -5.49 -9.74 -14.74
N GLN A 36 -4.19 -9.99 -14.93
CA GLN A 36 -3.70 -11.25 -15.50
C GLN A 36 -4.03 -12.43 -14.58
N GLY A 37 -3.76 -12.31 -13.28
CA GLY A 37 -4.12 -13.35 -12.30
C GLY A 37 -5.63 -13.60 -12.25
N TRP A 38 -6.44 -12.55 -12.29
CA TRP A 38 -7.91 -12.67 -12.36
C TRP A 38 -8.33 -13.43 -13.61
N SER A 39 -7.76 -13.11 -14.78
CA SER A 39 -8.05 -13.81 -16.04
C SER A 39 -7.77 -15.30 -15.92
N LEU A 40 -6.67 -15.71 -15.29
CA LEU A 40 -6.34 -17.12 -15.12
C LEU A 40 -7.31 -17.87 -14.19
N LEU A 41 -7.81 -17.20 -13.15
CA LEU A 41 -8.61 -17.86 -12.10
C LEU A 41 -10.13 -17.78 -12.32
N ARG A 42 -10.62 -16.88 -13.18
CA ARG A 42 -12.07 -16.55 -13.28
C ARG A 42 -12.99 -17.74 -13.59
N HIS A 43 -12.50 -18.76 -14.28
CA HIS A 43 -13.31 -19.91 -14.72
C HIS A 43 -13.23 -21.07 -13.73
N ASP A 44 -12.02 -21.43 -13.32
CA ASP A 44 -11.81 -22.62 -12.50
C ASP A 44 -11.90 -22.33 -10.99
N GLN A 45 -11.62 -21.09 -10.58
CA GLN A 45 -11.43 -20.69 -9.18
C GLN A 45 -12.05 -19.30 -8.91
N PRO A 46 -13.38 -19.15 -9.10
CA PRO A 46 -14.04 -17.84 -9.07
C PRO A 46 -13.88 -17.11 -7.73
N LYS A 47 -13.83 -17.85 -6.61
CA LYS A 47 -13.60 -17.30 -5.27
C LYS A 47 -12.24 -16.62 -5.14
N GLU A 48 -11.21 -17.19 -5.75
CA GLU A 48 -9.85 -16.65 -5.69
C GLU A 48 -9.68 -15.51 -6.71
N ALA A 49 -10.39 -15.57 -7.85
CA ALA A 49 -10.48 -14.45 -8.79
C ALA A 49 -11.14 -13.22 -8.15
N GLU A 50 -12.24 -13.38 -7.41
CA GLU A 50 -12.94 -12.26 -6.74
C GLU A 50 -12.02 -11.47 -5.80
N ARG A 51 -11.07 -12.14 -5.13
CA ARG A 51 -10.07 -11.46 -4.30
C ARG A 51 -9.18 -10.52 -5.11
N LEU A 52 -8.71 -10.95 -6.28
CA LEU A 52 -7.89 -10.13 -7.17
C LEU A 52 -8.67 -8.94 -7.72
N ASN A 53 -9.96 -9.13 -7.99
CA ASN A 53 -10.86 -8.03 -8.35
C ASN A 53 -10.94 -6.97 -7.22
N GLY A 54 -11.07 -7.42 -5.98
CA GLY A 54 -11.02 -6.53 -4.80
C GLY A 54 -9.69 -5.77 -4.66
N VAL A 55 -8.55 -6.39 -5.00
CA VAL A 55 -7.24 -5.73 -5.00
C VAL A 55 -7.17 -4.64 -6.06
N MET A 56 -7.60 -4.90 -7.30
CA MET A 56 -7.63 -3.88 -8.36
C MET A 56 -8.47 -2.67 -7.94
N HIS A 57 -9.61 -2.90 -7.31
CA HIS A 57 -10.45 -1.81 -6.80
C HIS A 57 -9.74 -1.02 -5.69
N ASN A 58 -9.06 -1.70 -4.77
CA ASN A 58 -8.30 -1.06 -3.69
C ASN A 58 -7.12 -0.22 -4.20
N LEU A 59 -6.39 -0.73 -5.21
CA LEU A 59 -5.27 -0.03 -5.85
C LEU A 59 -5.72 1.23 -6.61
N THR A 60 -6.87 1.17 -7.27
CA THR A 60 -7.39 2.29 -8.10
C THR A 60 -8.20 3.31 -7.30
N HIS A 61 -8.76 2.89 -6.17
CA HIS A 61 -9.56 3.75 -5.29
C HIS A 61 -9.01 3.68 -3.85
N PRO A 62 -7.84 4.28 -3.57
CA PRO A 62 -7.26 4.33 -2.22
C PRO A 62 -8.05 5.30 -1.33
N ARG A 63 -9.35 5.06 -1.12
CA ARG A 63 -10.15 5.77 -0.13
C ARG A 63 -9.77 5.21 1.25
N ARG A 64 -8.95 5.98 1.98
CA ARG A 64 -8.61 5.86 3.41
C ARG A 64 -7.66 4.71 3.83
N ASN A 65 -6.46 4.68 3.28
CA ASN A 65 -5.32 4.23 4.10
C ASN A 65 -4.22 5.31 4.11
N SER A 66 -4.63 6.53 4.44
CA SER A 66 -3.73 7.52 5.00
C SER A 66 -3.24 7.03 6.38
N ARG A 67 -2.30 6.08 6.38
CA ARG A 67 -1.24 6.19 7.38
C ARG A 67 -0.47 7.43 6.96
N LYS A 68 -0.81 8.55 7.59
CA LYS A 68 -0.01 9.77 7.60
C LYS A 68 1.44 9.34 7.77
N GLU A 69 2.22 9.42 6.72
CA GLU A 69 3.63 9.70 6.88
C GLU A 69 3.67 11.14 7.35
N SER A 70 3.74 11.31 8.66
CA SER A 70 4.01 12.60 9.28
C SER A 70 5.37 13.05 8.72
N PRO A 71 5.46 14.19 8.01
CA PRO A 71 6.76 14.78 7.75
C PRO A 71 7.34 15.06 9.14
N HIS A 72 8.45 14.43 9.50
CA HIS A 72 9.25 14.91 10.62
C HIS A 72 9.80 16.26 10.17
N GLY A 73 8.98 17.30 10.38
CA GLY A 73 9.36 18.67 10.19
C GLY A 73 10.53 18.97 11.12
N ASP A 74 11.56 19.56 10.52
CA ASP A 74 12.63 20.28 11.18
C ASP A 74 12.14 20.95 12.46
N SER A 75 12.84 20.70 13.57
CA SER A 75 12.69 21.51 14.78
C SER A 75 13.50 22.79 14.62
N PRO A 76 12.90 24.00 14.67
CA PRO A 76 13.63 25.21 14.95
C PRO A 76 13.43 25.52 16.44
N VAL A 77 14.38 25.09 17.28
CA VAL A 77 14.48 25.58 18.65
C VAL A 77 15.94 25.94 18.92
N LEU A 78 16.27 27.22 18.80
CA LEU A 78 16.50 28.05 20.00
C LEU A 78 16.85 29.48 19.57
N SER A 79 15.87 30.37 19.73
CA SER A 79 16.06 31.82 19.68
C SER A 79 17.07 32.26 20.75
N THR A 80 18.02 33.07 20.34
CA THR A 80 18.90 33.88 21.18
C THR A 80 18.10 34.81 22.10
N PRO A 81 18.41 34.90 23.40
CA PRO A 81 18.03 36.05 24.21
C PRO A 81 19.13 37.12 24.18
N THR A 82 18.67 38.32 23.83
CA THR A 82 19.31 39.62 23.77
C THR A 82 20.10 39.98 25.03
N LYS A 83 21.30 40.55 24.85
CA LYS A 83 22.13 41.14 25.90
C LYS A 83 21.36 42.26 26.62
N LYS A 84 21.30 42.19 27.95
CA LYS A 84 20.89 43.30 28.81
C LYS A 84 22.10 44.20 29.13
N GLU A 85 21.76 45.40 29.60
CA GLU A 85 22.54 46.28 30.47
C GLU A 85 23.26 47.46 29.79
N THR A 86 22.44 48.50 29.58
CA THR A 86 22.81 49.91 29.71
C THR A 86 23.36 50.15 31.11
N HIS A 87 24.58 50.67 31.23
CA HIS A 87 25.08 51.27 32.46
C HIS A 87 25.50 52.72 32.17
N SER A 88 25.16 53.58 33.13
CA SER A 88 25.28 55.04 33.20
C SER A 88 26.66 55.62 32.87
#